data_AF-X0PAI2-F1
#
_entry.id   AF-X0PAI2-F1
#
_cell.length_a   1.000
_cell.length_b   1.000
_cell.length_c   1.000
_cell.angle_alpha   90.00
_cell.angle_beta   90.00
_cell.angle_gamma   90.00
#
_symmetry.space_group_name_H-M   'P 1'
#
loop_
_entity.id
_entity.type
_entity.pdbx_description
1 polymer ?
#
loop_
_entity_poly.entity_id
_entity_poly.type
_entity_poly.pdbx_seq_one_letter_code
_entity_poly.pdbx_strand_id
1 'polypeptide(L)'
;MMKAGIDRSIDLGIDGLKAGIVKWPMATIRFQSEDVNQVIVAATKIADTWKDYSDESVDIRAYTDGTRHHTVTPIAYKQGDLYTLDVVLRDNQTSKQYPDGIFHPHKDVQHIKKENIGLIEVMGRAILPARLKTEMKEVEKYLLGQANEMADYHKAWADELKTRYDFTQNNVEKIVDKEIGLVFARVLEDAGVYKWNETGQAAFDRFVQKLK
;
A
#
# COMPACT_ATOMS: atom_id res chain seq x y z
N MET A 1 2.46 2.93 -8.28
CA MET A 1 3.49 3.82 -7.71
C MET A 1 4.29 4.62 -8.73
N MET A 2 5.01 4.01 -9.70
CA MET A 2 5.91 4.76 -10.61
C MET A 2 5.23 5.86 -11.46
N LYS A 3 3.93 5.72 -11.77
CA LYS A 3 3.14 6.74 -12.47
C LYS A 3 2.51 7.80 -11.54
N ALA A 4 2.57 7.58 -10.23
CA ALA A 4 2.02 8.52 -9.26
C ALA A 4 2.94 9.76 -9.17
N GLY A 5 2.33 10.94 -9.18
CA GLY A 5 3.04 12.20 -9.00
C GLY A 5 3.39 12.47 -7.55
N ILE A 6 4.21 13.51 -7.34
CA ILE A 6 4.41 14.12 -6.03
C ILE A 6 3.15 14.92 -5.69
N ASP A 7 2.56 14.65 -4.53
CA ASP A 7 1.43 15.39 -3.97
C ASP A 7 1.89 16.69 -3.33
N ARG A 8 2.94 16.62 -2.50
CA ARG A 8 3.57 17.78 -1.87
C ARG A 8 5.09 17.64 -1.83
N SER A 9 5.78 18.73 -2.16
CA SER A 9 7.24 18.81 -2.06
C SER A 9 7.68 18.89 -0.61
N ILE A 10 8.84 18.31 -0.32
CA ILE A 10 9.51 18.42 0.98
C ILE A 10 10.94 18.94 0.74
N ASP A 11 11.46 19.69 1.69
CA ASP A 11 12.83 20.19 1.67
C ASP A 11 13.62 19.52 2.80
N LEU A 12 14.70 18.84 2.41
CA LEU A 12 15.62 18.15 3.32
C LEU A 12 16.94 18.91 3.51
N GLY A 13 17.08 20.12 2.96
CA GLY A 13 18.30 20.93 3.03
C GLY A 13 19.45 20.38 2.18
N ILE A 14 19.15 19.56 1.17
CA ILE A 14 20.14 18.97 0.25
C ILE A 14 20.01 19.67 -1.09
N ASP A 15 21.03 20.47 -1.44
CA ASP A 15 21.00 21.28 -2.66
C ASP A 15 20.97 20.40 -3.92
N GLY A 16 20.14 20.77 -4.90
CA GLY A 16 19.94 19.98 -6.13
C GLY A 16 19.05 18.73 -5.98
N LEU A 17 18.62 18.36 -4.76
CA LEU A 17 17.72 17.23 -4.54
C LEU A 17 16.26 17.65 -4.60
N LYS A 18 15.48 17.04 -5.50
CA LYS A 18 14.01 17.13 -5.45
C LYS A 18 13.48 16.02 -4.54
N ALA A 19 12.70 16.40 -3.55
CA ALA A 19 12.04 15.46 -2.65
C ALA A 19 10.55 15.75 -2.52
N GLY A 20 9.73 14.71 -2.34
CA GLY A 20 8.30 14.90 -2.13
C GLY A 20 7.56 13.64 -1.71
N ILE A 21 6.38 13.85 -1.13
CA ILE A 21 5.47 12.76 -0.79
C ILE A 21 4.70 12.35 -2.04
N VAL A 22 4.72 11.06 -2.37
CA VAL A 22 4.06 10.52 -3.56
C VAL A 22 2.57 10.31 -3.28
N LYS A 23 1.70 10.67 -4.23
CA LYS A 23 0.26 10.39 -4.16
C LYS A 23 -0.02 8.89 -4.35
N TRP A 24 0.26 8.11 -3.32
CA TRP A 24 0.21 6.64 -3.32
C TRP A 24 -0.35 6.14 -1.98
N PRO A 25 -1.19 5.08 -1.93
CA PRO A 25 -1.81 4.63 -0.68
C PRO A 25 -0.81 4.33 0.43
N MET A 26 0.36 3.81 0.04
CA MET A 26 1.46 3.57 0.96
C MET A 26 2.33 4.81 1.12
N ALA A 27 2.66 5.15 2.36
CA ALA A 27 3.51 6.29 2.70
C ALA A 27 4.88 6.18 2.00
N THR A 28 5.08 7.06 1.02
CA THR A 28 6.23 7.00 0.10
C THR A 28 6.83 8.38 -0.05
N ILE A 29 8.14 8.48 0.14
CA ILE A 29 8.93 9.68 -0.15
C ILE A 29 9.77 9.41 -1.39
N ARG A 30 9.63 10.27 -2.40
CA ARG A 30 10.40 10.22 -3.65
C ARG A 30 11.56 11.18 -3.60
N PHE A 31 12.72 10.73 -4.05
CA PHE A 31 13.92 11.52 -4.27
C PHE A 31 14.30 11.50 -5.74
N GLN A 32 14.70 12.65 -6.28
CA GLN A 32 15.20 12.77 -7.65
C GLN A 32 16.39 13.73 -7.70
N SER A 33 17.51 13.29 -8.26
CA SER A 33 18.69 14.12 -8.54
C SER A 33 19.51 13.54 -9.70
N GLU A 34 20.31 14.39 -10.35
CA GLU A 34 21.36 13.95 -11.27
C GLU A 34 22.57 13.35 -10.52
N ASP A 35 22.73 13.69 -9.23
CA ASP A 35 23.76 13.11 -8.34
C ASP A 35 23.18 11.99 -7.49
N VAL A 36 23.65 10.77 -7.76
CA VAL A 36 23.26 9.56 -7.02
C VAL A 36 23.59 9.64 -5.53
N ASN A 37 24.65 10.37 -5.13
CA ASN A 37 25.03 10.49 -3.72
C ASN A 37 23.98 11.25 -2.92
N GLN A 38 23.37 12.28 -3.49
CA GLN A 38 22.29 13.04 -2.84
C GLN A 38 21.09 12.15 -2.54
N VAL A 39 20.72 11.29 -3.51
CA VAL A 39 19.63 10.33 -3.36
C VAL A 39 19.95 9.30 -2.27
N ILE A 40 21.18 8.78 -2.24
CA ILE A 40 21.62 7.82 -1.21
C ILE A 40 21.60 8.46 0.18
N VAL A 41 22.17 9.66 0.34
CA VAL A 41 22.21 10.37 1.62
C VAL A 41 20.81 10.61 2.16
N ALA A 42 19.89 11.09 1.31
CA ALA A 42 18.51 11.33 1.70
C ALA A 42 17.80 10.04 2.12
N ALA A 43 17.92 8.97 1.33
CA ALA A 43 17.28 7.69 1.64
C ALA A 43 17.81 7.03 2.91
N THR A 44 19.12 7.13 3.17
CA THR A 44 19.73 6.67 4.42
C THR A 44 19.19 7.47 5.61
N LYS A 45 19.09 8.82 5.50
CA LYS A 45 18.48 9.66 6.55
C LYS A 45 17.04 9.23 6.87
N ILE A 46 16.23 8.91 5.85
CA ILE A 46 14.88 8.36 6.06
C ILE A 46 14.94 7.04 6.81
N ALA A 47 15.72 6.08 6.31
CA ALA A 47 15.75 4.73 6.86
C ALA A 47 16.21 4.72 8.33
N ASP A 48 17.27 5.47 8.64
CA ASP A 48 17.83 5.57 9.98
C ASP A 48 16.86 6.29 10.94
N THR A 49 16.21 7.37 10.49
CA THR A 49 15.21 8.07 11.33
C THR A 49 13.97 7.20 11.55
N TRP A 50 13.44 6.60 10.48
CA TRP A 50 12.24 5.77 10.54
C TRP A 50 12.41 4.57 11.46
N LYS A 51 13.60 3.96 11.46
CA LYS A 51 13.93 2.78 12.27
C LYS A 51 13.56 2.93 13.74
N ASP A 52 13.73 4.13 14.29
CA ASP A 52 13.55 4.42 15.73
C ASP A 52 12.41 5.42 16.00
N TYR A 53 11.75 5.93 14.96
CA TYR A 53 10.65 6.88 15.09
C TYR A 53 9.37 6.22 15.62
N SER A 54 8.64 6.88 16.51
CA SER A 54 7.31 6.45 16.95
C SER A 54 6.35 7.64 16.98
N ASP A 55 5.09 7.38 16.65
CA ASP A 55 3.98 8.31 16.76
C ASP A 55 2.70 7.53 17.11
N GLU A 56 2.49 7.34 18.42
CA GLU A 56 1.36 6.56 18.95
C GLU A 56 -0.01 7.16 18.61
N SER A 57 -0.08 8.43 18.19
CA SER A 57 -1.35 9.04 17.76
C SER A 57 -1.91 8.43 16.48
N VAL A 58 -1.10 7.66 15.74
CA VAL A 58 -1.46 6.95 14.51
C VAL A 58 -0.97 5.48 14.54
N ASP A 59 -0.85 4.91 15.73
CA ASP A 59 -0.45 3.50 15.94
C ASP A 59 0.95 3.12 15.42
N ILE A 60 1.83 4.09 15.18
CA ILE A 60 3.21 3.84 14.74
C ILE A 60 4.11 3.70 15.96
N ARG A 61 4.70 2.51 16.17
CA ARG A 61 5.70 2.31 17.23
C ARG A 61 6.86 1.49 16.71
N ALA A 62 8.06 2.09 16.73
CA ALA A 62 9.28 1.44 16.27
C ALA A 62 9.57 0.13 17.01
N TYR A 63 9.22 0.06 18.30
CA TYR A 63 9.47 -1.10 19.16
C TYR A 63 8.27 -1.46 20.04
N THR A 64 8.05 -2.76 20.25
CA THR A 64 7.22 -3.29 21.34
C THR A 64 7.90 -4.50 21.95
N ASP A 65 7.96 -4.60 23.27
CA ASP A 65 8.60 -5.73 23.99
C ASP A 65 10.03 -6.04 23.48
N GLY A 66 10.79 -4.98 23.15
CA GLY A 66 12.15 -5.08 22.60
C GLY A 66 12.24 -5.52 21.13
N THR A 67 11.12 -5.86 20.48
CA THR A 67 11.05 -6.22 19.06
C THR A 67 10.89 -4.98 18.19
N ARG A 68 11.75 -4.83 17.17
CA ARG A 68 11.67 -3.74 16.19
C ARG A 68 10.69 -4.06 15.06
N HIS A 69 9.84 -3.11 14.69
CA HIS A 69 8.80 -3.31 13.67
C HIS A 69 9.07 -2.63 12.34
N HIS A 70 9.86 -1.55 12.37
CA HIS A 70 10.01 -0.66 11.22
C HIS A 70 11.01 -1.17 10.19
N THR A 71 10.69 -0.97 8.92
CA THR A 71 11.62 -1.14 7.79
C THR A 71 11.24 -0.17 6.67
N VAL A 72 12.03 -0.14 5.61
CA VAL A 72 11.70 0.59 4.39
C VAL A 72 11.83 -0.32 3.17
N THR A 73 11.03 -0.05 2.13
CA THR A 73 11.20 -0.67 0.82
C THR A 73 11.74 0.38 -0.15
N PRO A 74 13.04 0.34 -0.49
CA PRO A 74 13.61 1.23 -1.51
C PRO A 74 13.31 0.71 -2.91
N ILE A 75 12.88 1.60 -3.81
CA ILE A 75 12.60 1.29 -5.21
C ILE A 75 13.36 2.30 -6.08
N ALA A 76 14.51 1.86 -6.59
CA ALA A 76 15.40 2.68 -7.41
C ALA A 76 15.11 2.49 -8.90
N TYR A 77 15.10 3.59 -9.66
CA TYR A 77 15.01 3.59 -11.11
C TYR A 77 15.56 4.90 -11.70
N LYS A 78 15.77 4.95 -13.01
CA LYS A 78 16.20 6.16 -13.71
C LYS A 78 15.03 6.74 -14.52
N GLN A 79 14.86 8.06 -14.49
CA GLN A 79 13.89 8.77 -15.31
C GLN A 79 14.62 9.87 -16.10
N GLY A 80 14.95 9.59 -17.36
CA GLY A 80 15.86 10.43 -18.14
C GLY A 80 17.25 10.42 -17.50
N ASP A 81 17.76 11.60 -17.14
CA ASP A 81 19.05 11.75 -16.48
C ASP A 81 18.97 11.71 -14.95
N LEU A 82 17.77 11.72 -14.38
CA LEU A 82 17.56 11.72 -12.93
C LEU A 82 17.59 10.31 -12.35
N TYR A 83 18.43 10.11 -11.34
CA TYR A 83 18.31 9.00 -10.40
C TYR A 83 17.09 9.24 -9.52
N THR A 84 16.16 8.29 -9.54
CA THR A 84 14.93 8.34 -8.73
C THR A 84 14.90 7.20 -7.73
N LEU A 85 14.56 7.52 -6.48
CA LEU A 85 14.38 6.54 -5.42
C LEU A 85 13.09 6.83 -4.66
N ASP A 86 12.18 5.86 -4.71
CA ASP A 86 10.99 5.84 -3.87
C ASP A 86 11.31 5.05 -2.60
N VAL A 87 11.19 5.69 -1.44
CA VAL A 87 11.34 5.05 -0.12
C VAL A 87 9.97 4.90 0.49
N VAL A 88 9.49 3.65 0.57
CA VAL A 88 8.20 3.31 1.16
C VAL A 88 8.39 2.94 2.61
N LEU A 89 7.71 3.64 3.52
CA LEU A 89 7.76 3.38 4.96
C LEU A 89 6.91 2.16 5.31
N ARG A 90 7.42 1.31 6.20
CA ARG A 90 6.80 0.04 6.57
C ARG A 90 6.87 -0.17 8.07
N ASP A 91 5.80 -0.72 8.61
CA ASP A 91 5.67 -1.12 10.01
C ASP A 91 4.98 -2.49 10.05
N ASN A 92 5.62 -3.48 10.68
CA ASN A 92 5.13 -4.85 10.80
C ASN A 92 4.46 -5.12 12.17
N GLN A 93 4.13 -4.07 12.91
CA GLN A 93 3.49 -4.19 14.21
C GLN A 93 2.14 -4.89 14.11
N THR A 94 1.83 -5.67 15.14
CA THR A 94 0.54 -6.32 15.35
C THR A 94 -0.16 -5.77 16.60
N SER A 95 -1.45 -6.06 16.73
CA SER A 95 -2.21 -5.78 17.95
C SER A 95 -3.22 -6.90 18.22
N LYS A 96 -3.88 -6.87 19.39
CA LYS A 96 -4.98 -7.81 19.67
C LYS A 96 -6.12 -7.69 18.66
N GLN A 97 -6.37 -6.48 18.16
CA GLN A 97 -7.38 -6.22 17.13
C GLN A 97 -6.91 -6.66 15.75
N TYR A 98 -5.63 -6.49 15.45
CA TYR A 98 -5.02 -6.82 14.16
C TYR A 98 -3.85 -7.81 14.36
N PRO A 99 -4.15 -9.11 14.57
CA PRO A 99 -3.13 -10.12 14.81
C PRO A 99 -2.25 -10.38 13.59
N ASP A 100 -2.78 -10.17 12.39
CA ASP A 100 -2.04 -10.31 11.12
C ASP A 100 -1.20 -9.04 10.80
N GLY A 101 -1.37 -7.94 11.54
CA GLY A 101 -0.65 -6.67 11.35
C GLY A 101 -1.59 -5.46 11.34
N ILE A 102 -1.21 -4.39 12.04
CA ILE A 102 -1.94 -3.11 12.02
C ILE A 102 -1.92 -2.53 10.61
N PHE A 103 -0.76 -2.60 9.95
CA PHE A 103 -0.53 -2.10 8.59
C PHE A 103 -0.43 -3.25 7.58
N HIS A 104 -1.48 -4.09 7.55
CA HIS A 104 -1.62 -5.27 6.70
C HIS A 104 -3.08 -5.40 6.24
N PRO A 105 -3.40 -6.04 5.10
CA PRO A 105 -4.79 -6.29 4.71
C PRO A 105 -5.69 -6.79 5.84
N HIS A 106 -6.77 -6.05 6.09
CA HIS A 106 -7.75 -6.36 7.12
C HIS A 106 -8.83 -7.33 6.64
N LYS A 107 -9.61 -7.86 7.58
CA LYS A 107 -10.52 -9.00 7.39
C LYS A 107 -11.50 -8.81 6.22
N ASP A 108 -11.94 -7.59 5.95
CA ASP A 108 -12.85 -7.23 4.87
C ASP A 108 -12.27 -7.47 3.47
N VAL A 109 -10.94 -7.42 3.30
CA VAL A 109 -10.26 -7.60 2.01
C VAL A 109 -9.49 -8.91 1.88
N GLN A 110 -9.33 -9.65 2.99
CA GLN A 110 -8.57 -10.91 3.04
C GLN A 110 -9.13 -12.03 2.14
N HIS A 111 -10.39 -11.94 1.70
CA HIS A 111 -10.94 -12.89 0.73
C HIS A 111 -10.18 -12.84 -0.61
N ILE A 112 -9.70 -11.67 -1.04
CA ILE A 112 -8.82 -11.50 -2.21
C ILE A 112 -7.37 -11.65 -1.82
N LYS A 113 -6.86 -10.85 -0.87
CA LYS A 113 -5.44 -10.82 -0.54
C LYS A 113 -5.24 -10.82 0.97
N LYS A 114 -4.76 -11.95 1.49
CA LYS A 114 -4.40 -12.11 2.91
C LYS A 114 -2.90 -12.13 3.13
N GLU A 115 -2.14 -12.49 2.10
CA GLU A 115 -0.69 -12.60 2.15
C GLU A 115 -0.03 -11.23 2.29
N ASN A 116 1.21 -11.23 2.75
CA ASN A 116 2.01 -10.01 2.89
C ASN A 116 2.09 -9.23 1.57
N ILE A 117 2.12 -7.91 1.69
CA ILE A 117 2.28 -7.01 0.54
C ILE A 117 3.72 -7.05 0.07
N GLY A 118 3.97 -7.64 -1.09
CA GLY A 118 5.30 -7.77 -1.68
C GLY A 118 5.73 -6.51 -2.43
N LEU A 119 6.96 -6.54 -2.94
CA LEU A 119 7.56 -5.45 -3.72
C LEU A 119 6.70 -5.07 -4.95
N ILE A 120 6.12 -6.07 -5.62
CA ILE A 120 5.35 -5.88 -6.85
C ILE A 120 4.04 -5.12 -6.57
N GLU A 121 3.36 -5.47 -5.46
CA GLU A 121 2.17 -4.76 -4.99
C GLU A 121 2.48 -3.33 -4.56
N VAL A 122 3.58 -3.13 -3.82
CA VAL A 122 4.06 -1.79 -3.45
C VAL A 122 4.27 -0.92 -4.70
N MET A 123 4.82 -1.49 -5.78
CA MET A 123 5.04 -0.78 -7.05
C MET A 123 3.73 -0.46 -7.81
N GLY A 124 2.59 -1.00 -7.36
CA GLY A 124 1.27 -0.79 -7.95
C GLY A 124 0.87 -1.82 -8.98
N ARG A 125 1.43 -3.03 -8.92
CA ARG A 125 0.97 -4.19 -9.70
C ARG A 125 0.42 -5.23 -8.74
N ALA A 126 -0.79 -5.72 -8.98
CA ALA A 126 -1.34 -6.81 -8.18
C ALA A 126 -0.78 -8.16 -8.68
N ILE A 127 -0.32 -9.00 -7.77
CA ILE A 127 -0.15 -10.43 -8.04
C ILE A 127 -1.41 -11.12 -7.54
N LEU A 128 -2.18 -11.66 -8.47
CA LEU A 128 -3.37 -12.45 -8.14
C LEU A 128 -2.92 -13.79 -7.54
N PRO A 129 -3.31 -14.14 -6.30
CA PRO A 129 -3.10 -15.48 -5.76
C PRO A 129 -3.62 -16.56 -6.72
N ALA A 130 -2.87 -17.64 -6.92
CA ALA A 130 -3.21 -18.68 -7.89
C ALA A 130 -4.63 -19.26 -7.67
N ARG A 131 -5.05 -19.37 -6.40
CA ARG A 131 -6.39 -19.83 -6.00
C ARG A 131 -7.52 -18.95 -6.55
N LEU A 132 -7.31 -17.64 -6.63
CA LEU A 132 -8.36 -16.71 -7.06
C LEU A 132 -8.71 -16.92 -8.52
N LYS A 133 -7.80 -17.43 -9.36
CA LYS A 133 -8.11 -17.68 -10.76
C LYS A 133 -9.30 -18.63 -10.92
N THR A 134 -9.38 -19.68 -10.10
CA THR A 134 -10.51 -20.61 -10.09
C THR A 134 -11.66 -20.08 -9.26
N GLU A 135 -11.39 -19.50 -8.09
CA GLU A 135 -12.45 -19.01 -7.19
C GLU A 135 -13.27 -17.88 -7.83
N MET A 136 -12.65 -16.98 -8.61
CA MET A 136 -13.36 -15.89 -9.29
C MET A 136 -14.29 -16.38 -10.39
N LYS A 137 -14.03 -17.55 -11.00
CA LYS A 137 -15.00 -18.17 -11.92
C LYS A 137 -16.24 -18.68 -11.20
N GLU A 138 -16.11 -19.15 -9.96
CA GLU A 138 -17.26 -19.51 -9.14
C GLU A 138 -18.03 -18.27 -8.66
N VAL A 139 -17.34 -17.18 -8.34
CA VAL A 139 -17.97 -15.87 -8.09
C VAL A 139 -18.75 -15.39 -9.32
N GLU A 140 -18.16 -15.43 -10.52
CA GLU A 140 -18.84 -15.04 -11.77
C GLU A 140 -20.13 -15.84 -11.99
N LYS A 141 -20.10 -17.17 -11.80
CA LYS A 141 -21.31 -18.03 -11.88
C LYS A 141 -22.36 -17.62 -10.85
N TYR A 142 -21.96 -17.37 -9.60
CA TYR A 142 -22.87 -16.91 -8.55
C TYR A 142 -23.55 -15.58 -8.92
N LEU A 143 -22.79 -14.64 -9.47
CA LEU A 143 -23.27 -13.33 -9.90
C LEU A 143 -24.27 -13.43 -11.07
N LEU A 144 -24.08 -14.41 -11.96
CA LEU A 144 -25.01 -14.72 -13.06
C LEU A 144 -26.24 -15.55 -12.65
N GLY A 145 -26.39 -15.89 -11.36
CA GLY A 145 -27.48 -16.73 -10.88
C GLY A 145 -27.37 -18.20 -11.31
N GLN A 146 -26.16 -18.65 -11.65
CA GLN A 146 -25.87 -20.03 -12.05
C GLN A 146 -25.47 -20.89 -10.84
N ALA A 147 -25.57 -22.21 -11.01
CA ALA A 147 -24.98 -23.15 -10.05
C ALA A 147 -23.46 -22.91 -9.96
N ASN A 148 -22.94 -22.89 -8.73
CA ASN A 148 -21.56 -22.53 -8.43
C ASN A 148 -21.08 -23.25 -7.16
N GLU A 149 -19.78 -23.31 -6.99
CA GLU A 149 -19.08 -23.83 -5.80
C GLU A 149 -18.25 -22.71 -5.15
N MET A 150 -18.81 -21.50 -5.11
CA MET A 150 -18.11 -20.33 -4.56
C MET A 150 -17.82 -20.54 -3.08
N ALA A 151 -16.58 -20.29 -2.67
CA ALA A 151 -16.18 -20.35 -1.27
C ALA A 151 -16.93 -19.30 -0.42
N ASP A 152 -17.38 -19.69 0.78
CA ASP A 152 -18.23 -18.86 1.65
C ASP A 152 -17.64 -17.48 1.96
N TYR A 153 -16.32 -17.38 2.06
CA TYR A 153 -15.63 -16.13 2.38
C TYR A 153 -15.69 -15.09 1.24
N HIS A 154 -16.12 -15.45 0.03
CA HIS A 154 -16.42 -14.51 -1.04
C HIS A 154 -17.87 -14.03 -1.04
N LYS A 155 -18.76 -14.72 -0.33
CA LYS A 155 -20.20 -14.53 -0.46
C LYS A 155 -20.63 -13.10 -0.12
N ALA A 156 -20.16 -12.55 0.99
CA ALA A 156 -20.53 -11.20 1.40
C ALA A 156 -20.16 -10.14 0.35
N TRP A 157 -18.97 -10.25 -0.23
CA TRP A 157 -18.53 -9.38 -1.32
C TRP A 157 -19.37 -9.59 -2.59
N ALA A 158 -19.63 -10.84 -2.98
CA ALA A 158 -20.45 -11.13 -4.16
C ALA A 158 -21.91 -10.67 -4.00
N ASP A 159 -22.49 -10.76 -2.80
CA ASP A 159 -23.81 -10.22 -2.48
C ASP A 159 -23.83 -8.70 -2.62
N GLU A 160 -22.80 -8.01 -2.11
CA GLU A 160 -22.66 -6.55 -2.26
C GLU A 160 -22.58 -6.15 -3.73
N LEU A 161 -21.81 -6.87 -4.54
CA LEU A 161 -21.70 -6.62 -5.98
C LEU A 161 -23.05 -6.69 -6.70
N LYS A 162 -23.93 -7.64 -6.33
CA LYS A 162 -25.29 -7.74 -6.88
C LYS A 162 -26.17 -6.53 -6.58
N THR A 163 -25.86 -5.76 -5.54
CA THR A 163 -26.57 -4.51 -5.24
C THR A 163 -26.08 -3.33 -6.08
N ARG A 164 -24.86 -3.42 -6.62
CA ARG A 164 -24.19 -2.33 -7.36
C ARG A 164 -24.26 -2.48 -8.87
N TYR A 165 -24.45 -3.70 -9.37
CA TYR A 165 -24.35 -4.01 -10.79
C TYR A 165 -25.40 -5.03 -11.24
N ASP A 166 -25.85 -4.88 -12.49
CA ASP A 166 -26.58 -5.91 -13.22
C ASP A 166 -25.60 -6.80 -14.00
N PHE A 167 -25.61 -8.10 -13.70
CA PHE A 167 -24.67 -9.05 -14.29
C PHE A 167 -25.24 -9.78 -15.50
N THR A 168 -24.43 -9.84 -16.55
CA THR A 168 -24.67 -10.60 -17.78
C THR A 168 -23.40 -11.34 -18.17
N GLN A 169 -23.53 -12.37 -19.02
CA GLN A 169 -22.37 -13.13 -19.50
C GLN A 169 -21.32 -12.23 -20.18
N ASN A 170 -21.72 -11.10 -20.75
CA ASN A 170 -20.83 -10.20 -21.49
C ASN A 170 -20.06 -9.22 -20.59
N ASN A 171 -20.51 -8.98 -19.34
CA ASN A 171 -19.92 -7.96 -18.46
C ASN A 171 -19.31 -8.52 -17.18
N VAL A 172 -19.70 -9.74 -16.74
CA VAL A 172 -19.36 -10.25 -15.40
C VAL A 172 -17.85 -10.28 -15.14
N GLU A 173 -17.07 -10.82 -16.07
CA GLU A 173 -15.62 -10.94 -15.92
C GLU A 173 -14.96 -9.56 -15.78
N LYS A 174 -15.35 -8.59 -16.63
CA LYS A 174 -14.80 -7.23 -16.57
C LYS A 174 -15.14 -6.50 -15.28
N ILE A 175 -16.35 -6.71 -14.76
CA ILE A 175 -16.78 -6.12 -13.49
C ILE A 175 -16.01 -6.76 -12.34
N VAL A 176 -15.92 -8.09 -12.31
CA VAL A 176 -15.17 -8.83 -11.29
C VAL A 176 -13.70 -8.41 -11.28
N ASP A 177 -13.04 -8.33 -12.44
CA ASP A 177 -11.65 -7.87 -12.56
C ASP A 177 -11.45 -6.44 -12.05
N LYS A 178 -12.38 -5.53 -12.39
CA LYS A 178 -12.37 -4.16 -11.88
C LYS A 178 -12.47 -4.13 -10.37
N GLU A 179 -13.41 -4.88 -9.80
CA GLU A 179 -13.68 -4.90 -8.37
C GLU A 179 -12.55 -5.57 -7.58
N ILE A 180 -11.91 -6.60 -8.13
CA ILE A 180 -10.65 -7.14 -7.60
C ILE A 180 -9.60 -6.03 -7.51
N GLY A 181 -9.46 -5.22 -8.57
CA GLY A 181 -8.55 -4.07 -8.58
C GLY A 181 -8.85 -3.04 -7.48
N LEU A 182 -10.13 -2.77 -7.21
CA LEU A 182 -10.55 -1.89 -6.12
C LEU A 182 -10.25 -2.49 -4.74
N VAL A 183 -10.47 -3.78 -4.56
CA VAL A 183 -10.10 -4.49 -3.32
C VAL A 183 -8.58 -4.43 -3.12
N PHE A 184 -7.77 -4.63 -4.16
CA PHE A 184 -6.31 -4.46 -4.06
C PHE A 184 -5.88 -3.03 -3.71
N ALA A 185 -6.59 -2.00 -4.20
CA ALA A 185 -6.32 -0.63 -3.79
C ALA A 185 -6.58 -0.43 -2.29
N ARG A 186 -7.72 -0.93 -1.79
CA ARG A 186 -8.08 -0.93 -0.37
C ARG A 186 -7.05 -1.67 0.50
N VAL A 187 -6.55 -2.82 0.02
CA VAL A 187 -5.47 -3.58 0.66
C VAL A 187 -4.20 -2.73 0.86
N LEU A 188 -3.84 -1.91 -0.13
CA LEU A 188 -2.68 -1.02 -0.03
C LEU A 188 -2.93 0.15 0.95
N GLU A 189 -4.17 0.61 1.09
CA GLU A 189 -4.55 1.62 2.08
C GLU A 189 -4.41 1.09 3.51
N ASP A 190 -4.71 -0.19 3.75
CA ASP A 190 -4.45 -0.83 5.04
C ASP A 190 -2.95 -0.90 5.32
N ALA A 191 -2.16 -1.24 4.32
CA ALA A 191 -0.70 -1.36 4.43
C ALA A 191 0.06 -0.02 4.55
N GLY A 192 -0.60 1.12 4.33
CA GLY A 192 0.00 2.44 4.49
C GLY A 192 0.08 2.88 5.95
N VAL A 193 1.27 3.24 6.43
CA VAL A 193 1.48 3.68 7.83
C VAL A 193 0.88 5.05 8.14
N TYR A 194 0.83 5.95 7.16
CA TYR A 194 0.14 7.24 7.25
C TYR A 194 -1.09 7.22 6.34
N LYS A 195 -2.28 7.29 6.94
CA LYS A 195 -3.54 7.26 6.19
C LYS A 195 -3.77 8.57 5.43
N TRP A 196 -4.48 8.49 4.31
CA TRP A 196 -4.90 9.65 3.51
C TRP A 196 -6.11 10.37 4.10
N ASN A 197 -6.01 10.74 5.38
CA ASN A 197 -6.95 11.57 6.11
C ASN A 197 -6.18 12.66 6.89
N GLU A 198 -6.88 13.61 7.50
CA GLU A 198 -6.24 14.75 8.18
C GLU A 198 -5.24 14.31 9.25
N THR A 199 -5.61 13.35 10.11
CA THR A 199 -4.75 12.81 11.17
C THR A 199 -3.48 12.16 10.62
N GLY A 200 -3.62 11.30 9.61
CA GLY A 200 -2.50 10.59 9.01
C GLY A 200 -1.56 11.51 8.26
N GLN A 201 -2.08 12.51 7.54
CA GLN A 201 -1.23 13.49 6.83
C GLN A 201 -0.52 14.43 7.81
N ALA A 202 -1.18 14.88 8.87
CA ALA A 202 -0.53 15.66 9.92
C ALA A 202 0.57 14.87 10.64
N ALA A 203 0.39 13.56 10.85
CA ALA A 203 1.41 12.68 11.39
C ALA A 203 2.60 12.50 10.44
N PHE A 204 2.33 12.35 9.14
CA PHE A 204 3.41 12.27 8.15
C PHE A 204 4.22 13.56 8.12
N ASP A 205 3.57 14.71 8.22
CA ASP A 205 4.26 16.00 8.27
C ASP A 205 5.15 16.12 9.52
N ARG A 206 4.72 15.61 10.69
CA ARG A 206 5.57 15.54 11.89
C ARG A 206 6.82 14.70 11.68
N PHE A 207 6.69 13.55 11.01
CA PHE A 207 7.86 12.73 10.64
C PHE A 207 8.78 13.50 9.70
N VAL A 208 8.24 14.18 8.69
CA VAL A 208 9.04 15.01 7.77
C VAL A 208 9.79 16.12 8.51
N GLN A 209 9.20 16.76 9.52
CA GLN A 209 9.93 17.75 10.34
C GLN A 209 11.10 17.13 11.11
N LYS A 210 11.05 15.84 11.48
CA LYS A 210 12.19 15.15 12.11
C LYS A 210 13.34 14.88 11.14
N LEU A 211 13.08 14.95 9.84
CA LEU A 211 14.08 14.77 8.79
C LEU A 211 14.81 16.06 8.42
N LYS A 212 14.50 17.19 9.05
CA LYS A 212 15.24 18.44 8.85
C LYS A 212 16.48 18.43 9.74
#